data_AF-A0A7K1YCW8-F1
#
_entry.id   AF-A0A7K1YCW8-F1
#
_cell.length_a   1.000
_cell.length_b   1.000
_cell.length_c   1.000
_cell.angle_alpha   90.00
_cell.angle_beta   90.00
_cell.angle_gamma   90.00
#
_symmetry.space_group_name_H-M   'P 1'
#
loop_
_entity.id
_entity.type
_entity.pdbx_description
1 polymer ?
#
loop_
_entity_poly.entity_id
_entity_poly.type
_entity_poly.pdbx_seq_one_letter_code
_entity_poly.pdbx_strand_id
1 'polypeptide(L)' 'MDAIIVYPENKEQLEAVKAVMNAMKISFEQKRQAYPSVVIEGVNFSLKEAEKGYLTSYKGIDDMLNSK' A
#
# COMPACT_ATOMS: atom_id res chain seq x y z
N MET A 1 17.45 23.99 -4.18
CA MET A 1 16.02 24.08 -4.48
C MET A 1 15.33 23.01 -3.66
N ASP A 2 14.29 23.38 -2.94
CA ASP A 2 13.64 22.50 -1.97
C ASP A 2 12.47 21.76 -2.62
N ALA A 3 12.27 20.50 -2.23
CA ALA A 3 11.16 19.67 -2.70
C ALA A 3 9.99 19.74 -1.72
N ILE A 4 8.77 19.83 -2.24
CA ILE A 4 7.53 19.83 -1.44
C ILE A 4 6.86 18.47 -1.60
N ILE A 5 6.49 17.85 -0.49
CA ILE A 5 5.69 16.62 -0.46
C ILE A 5 4.23 17.00 -0.15
N VAL A 6 3.31 16.55 -1.00
CA VAL A 6 1.87 16.81 -0.85
C VAL A 6 1.17 15.49 -0.53
N TYR A 7 0.27 15.51 0.46
CA TYR A 7 -0.50 14.35 0.91
C TYR A 7 -2.01 14.57 0.69
N PRO A 8 -2.55 14.25 -0.50
CA PRO A 8 -3.98 14.29 -0.75
C PRO A 8 -4.71 13.22 0.08
N GLU A 9 -5.82 13.57 0.70
CA GLU A 9 -6.61 12.66 1.54
C GLU A 9 -7.55 11.77 0.73
N ASN A 10 -7.88 12.18 -0.50
CA ASN A 10 -8.79 11.45 -1.37
C ASN A 10 -8.40 11.59 -2.85
N LYS A 11 -9.09 10.81 -3.70
CA LYS A 11 -8.82 10.74 -5.14
C LYS A 11 -9.05 12.08 -5.85
N GLU A 12 -10.08 12.82 -5.47
CA GLU A 12 -10.44 14.11 -6.08
C GLU A 12 -9.37 15.17 -5.82
N GLN A 13 -8.87 15.27 -4.58
CA GLN A 13 -7.76 16.15 -4.23
C GLN A 13 -6.48 15.79 -5.00
N LEU A 14 -6.17 14.50 -5.15
CA LEU A 14 -5.00 14.06 -5.92
C LEU A 14 -5.11 14.48 -7.39
N GLU A 15 -6.29 14.35 -7.99
CA GLU A 15 -6.55 14.75 -9.38
C GLU A 15 -6.45 16.27 -9.55
N ALA A 16 -7.01 17.04 -8.62
CA ALA A 16 -6.91 18.50 -8.62
C ALA A 16 -5.46 18.99 -8.53
N VAL A 17 -4.67 18.42 -7.60
CA VAL A 17 -3.24 18.77 -7.44
C VAL A 17 -2.45 18.45 -8.72
N LYS A 18 -2.69 17.28 -9.33
CA LYS A 18 -2.06 16.92 -10.61
C LYS A 18 -2.41 17.88 -11.73
N ALA A 19 -3.68 18.30 -11.83
CA ALA A 19 -4.12 19.24 -12.86
C ALA A 19 -3.41 20.60 -12.71
N VAL A 20 -3.31 21.11 -11.48
CA VAL A 20 -2.59 22.37 -11.19
C VAL A 20 -1.10 22.24 -11.53
N MET A 21 -0.43 21.17 -11.08
CA MET A 21 0.98 20.94 -11.37
C MET A 21 1.25 20.88 -12.88
N ASN A 22 0.41 20.17 -13.63
CA ASN A 22 0.49 20.10 -15.09
C ASN A 22 0.28 21.47 -15.76
N ALA A 23 -0.73 22.23 -15.32
CA ALA A 23 -1.02 23.56 -15.86
C ALA A 23 0.16 24.53 -15.65
N MET A 24 0.85 24.42 -14.52
CA MET A 24 2.03 25.22 -14.21
C MET A 24 3.34 24.64 -14.76
N LYS A 25 3.27 23.54 -15.53
CA LYS A 25 4.45 22.83 -16.09
C LYS A 25 5.45 22.40 -15.02
N ILE A 26 4.98 22.08 -13.81
CA ILE A 26 5.80 21.54 -12.73
C ILE A 26 5.92 20.04 -12.92
N SER A 27 7.15 19.53 -12.98
CA SER A 27 7.42 18.10 -12.95
C SER A 27 7.20 17.54 -11.55
N PHE A 28 6.53 16.39 -11.45
CA PHE A 28 6.30 15.70 -10.19
C PHE A 28 6.61 14.20 -10.33
N GLU A 29 7.09 13.60 -9.24
CA GLU A 29 7.32 12.16 -9.14
C GLU A 29 6.12 11.48 -8.47
N GLN A 30 5.46 10.57 -9.18
CA GLN A 30 4.48 9.70 -8.54
C GLN A 30 5.19 8.49 -7.94
N LYS A 31 5.57 8.57 -6.67
CA LYS A 31 6.02 7.39 -5.91
C LYS A 31 4.85 6.46 -5.66
N ARG A 32 4.63 5.51 -6.58
CA ARG A 32 3.80 4.34 -6.28
C ARG A 32 4.66 3.41 -5.45
N GLN A 33 4.31 3.22 -4.19
CA GLN A 33 4.85 2.12 -3.40
C GLN A 33 4.26 0.82 -3.97
N ALA A 34 4.91 0.27 -5.00
CA ALA A 34 4.62 -1.06 -5.48
C ALA A 34 5.19 -2.03 -4.45
N TYR A 35 4.32 -2.68 -3.68
CA TYR A 35 4.74 -3.79 -2.84
C TYR A 35 5.32 -4.90 -3.72
N PRO A 36 6.38 -5.60 -3.29
CA PRO A 36 6.88 -6.77 -4.01
C PRO A 36 5.75 -7.78 -4.28
N SER A 37 5.75 -8.43 -5.45
CA SER A 37 4.69 -9.36 -5.84
C SER A 37 4.45 -10.46 -4.82
N VAL A 38 5.52 -10.97 -4.20
CA VAL A 38 5.45 -11.99 -3.13
C VAL A 38 4.62 -11.53 -1.92
N VAL A 39 4.64 -10.24 -1.58
CA VAL A 39 3.86 -9.69 -0.47
C VAL A 39 2.38 -9.63 -0.86
N ILE A 40 2.08 -9.16 -2.07
CA ILE A 40 0.71 -9.09 -2.59
C ILE A 40 0.10 -10.49 -2.71
N GLU A 41 0.86 -11.43 -3.26
CA GLU A 41 0.47 -12.84 -3.40
C GLU A 41 0.23 -13.50 -2.05
N GLY A 42 1.14 -13.30 -1.08
CA GLY A 42 0.98 -13.82 0.27
C GLY A 42 -0.29 -13.32 0.95
N VAL A 43 -0.57 -12.02 0.88
CA VAL A 43 -1.80 -11.43 1.45
C VAL A 43 -3.05 -12.00 0.77
N ASN A 44 -3.07 -12.04 -0.57
CA ASN A 44 -4.21 -12.60 -1.30
C ASN A 44 -4.45 -14.07 -1.00
N PHE A 45 -3.38 -14.85 -0.82
CA PHE A 45 -3.48 -16.25 -0.41
C PHE A 45 -4.04 -16.37 1.01
N SER A 46 -3.53 -15.60 1.97
CA SER A 46 -4.05 -15.60 3.35
C SER A 46 -5.52 -15.23 3.43
N LEU A 47 -5.98 -14.26 2.63
CA LEU A 47 -7.40 -13.90 2.56
C LEU A 47 -8.27 -15.07 2.08
N LYS A 48 -7.83 -15.81 1.05
CA LYS A 48 -8.56 -16.99 0.56
C LYS A 48 -8.60 -18.12 1.59
N GLU A 49 -7.53 -18.33 2.35
CA GLU A 49 -7.51 -19.33 3.42
C GLU A 49 -8.44 -18.93 4.57
N ALA A 50 -8.48 -17.64 4.91
CA ALA A 50 -9.41 -17.11 5.89
C ALA A 50 -10.88 -17.30 5.50
N GLU A 51 -11.24 -17.03 4.23
CA GLU A 51 -12.59 -17.26 3.70
C GLU A 51 -13.01 -18.73 3.78
N LYS A 52 -12.04 -19.66 3.63
CA LYS A 52 -12.27 -21.10 3.76
C LYS A 52 -12.25 -21.61 5.20
N GLY A 53 -12.00 -20.74 6.18
CA GLY A 53 -11.91 -21.09 7.60
C GLY A 53 -10.58 -21.72 8.02
N TYR A 54 -9.56 -21.72 7.15
CA TYR A 54 -8.21 -22.20 7.46
C TYR A 54 -7.42 -21.11 8.19
N LEU A 55 -7.79 -20.88 9.45
CA LEU A 55 -7.19 -19.87 10.31
C LEU A 55 -6.39 -20.53 11.42
N THR A 56 -5.14 -20.08 11.59
CA THR A 56 -4.30 -20.44 12.74
C THR A 56 -4.17 -19.23 13.64
N SER A 57 -4.72 -19.31 14.84
CA SER A 57 -4.59 -18.25 15.84
C SER A 57 -3.21 -18.31 16.49
N TYR A 58 -2.53 -17.19 16.55
CA TYR A 58 -1.28 -17.02 17.29
C TYR A 58 -1.45 -15.89 18.30
N LYS A 59 -0.81 -16.03 19.47
CA LYS A 59 -0.80 -14.99 20.52
C LYS A 59 0.23 -13.89 20.25
N GLY A 60 1.16 -14.11 19.33
CA GLY A 60 2.22 -13.17 18.95
C GLY A 60 3.12 -13.71 17.86
N ILE A 61 4.11 -12.91 17.43
CA ILE A 61 5.02 -13.27 16.32
C ILE A 61 5.86 -14.51 16.66
N ASP A 62 6.33 -14.63 17.91
CA ASP A 62 7.15 -15.78 18.34
C ASP A 62 6.35 -17.10 18.26
N ASP A 63 5.09 -17.06 18.69
CA ASP A 63 4.13 -18.17 18.59
C ASP A 63 3.84 -18.52 17.12
N MET A 64 3.69 -17.50 16.25
CA MET A 64 3.49 -17.70 14.81
C MET A 64 4.69 -18.40 14.16
N LEU A 65 5.90 -17.93 14.43
CA LEU A 65 7.14 -18.43 13.79
C LEU A 65 7.57 -19.80 14.31
N ASN A 66 7.19 -20.15 15.54
CA ASN A 66 7.52 -21.42 16.17
C ASN A 66 6.34 -22.40 16.26
N SER A 67 5.22 -22.12 15.58
CA SER A 67 4.09 -23.06 15.55
C SER A 67 4.52 -24.33 14.81
N LYS A 68 4.66 -25.43 15.55
CA LYS A 68 4.94 -26.77 15.05
C LYS A 68 3.66 -27.58 14.95
#